data_AF-A0A931H6B5-F1
#
_entry.id   AF-A0A931H6B5-F1
#
_cell.length_a   1.000
_cell.length_b   1.000
_cell.length_c   1.000
_cell.angle_alpha   90.00
_cell.angle_beta   90.00
_cell.angle_gamma   90.00
#
_symmetry.space_group_name_H-M   'P 1'
#
loop_
_entity.id
_entity.type
_entity.pdbx_description
1 polymer ?
#
loop_
_entity_poly.entity_id
_entity_poly.type
_entity_poly.pdbx_seq_one_letter_code
_entity_poly.pdbx_strand_id
1 'polypeptide(L)'
;MKRDWDVIRDVLAEVEEHDIGDPESLEYEVSPDEFSIKAQHAILLWKSGFLTGFDATDLSREALLNPALTWEGHELLDTLRSKPIWDEVKKTAKTKGIELSFEAVKALGKAALAHVLTSGA
;
A
#
# COMPACT_ATOMS: atom_id res chain seq x y z
N MET A 1 -3.07 6.22 -13.75
CA MET A 1 -1.87 5.44 -13.35
C MET A 1 -2.24 3.97 -13.19
N LYS A 2 -1.38 3.03 -13.61
CA LYS A 2 -1.52 1.60 -13.30
C LYS A 2 -0.92 1.36 -11.92
N ARG A 3 -1.64 0.65 -11.04
CA ARG A 3 -1.20 0.33 -9.68
C ARG A 3 -0.03 -0.65 -9.72
N ASP A 4 1.08 -0.27 -9.10
CA ASP A 4 2.28 -1.09 -8.94
C ASP A 4 2.38 -1.57 -7.49
N TRP A 5 2.28 -2.89 -7.30
CA TRP A 5 2.24 -3.49 -5.98
C TRP A 5 3.60 -3.48 -5.27
N ASP A 6 4.71 -3.41 -6.00
CA ASP A 6 6.03 -3.29 -5.41
C ASP A 6 6.21 -1.87 -4.85
N VAL A 7 5.80 -0.85 -5.62
CA VAL A 7 5.79 0.55 -5.13
C VAL A 7 4.85 0.73 -3.95
N ILE A 8 3.65 0.13 -3.99
CA ILE A 8 2.70 0.18 -2.86
C ILE A 8 3.34 -0.40 -1.59
N ARG A 9 4.00 -1.57 -1.70
CA ARG A 9 4.69 -2.20 -0.56
C ARG A 9 5.79 -1.28 -0.02
N ASP A 10 6.56 -0.66 -0.91
CA ASP A 10 7.66 0.23 -0.53
C ASP A 10 7.17 1.53 0.13
N VAL A 11 6.04 2.10 -0.33
CA VAL A 11 5.39 3.25 0.34
C VAL A 11 4.91 2.88 1.73
N LEU A 12 4.17 1.77 1.85
CA LEU A 12 3.64 1.34 3.15
C LEU A 12 4.77 1.06 4.15
N ALA A 13 5.88 0.45 3.69
CA ALA A 13 7.05 0.20 4.53
C ALA A 13 7.75 1.50 4.96
N GLU A 14 7.93 2.46 4.06
CA GLU A 14 8.51 3.77 4.40
C GLU A 14 7.64 4.51 5.43
N VAL A 15 6.32 4.49 5.25
CA VAL A 15 5.39 5.12 6.21
C VAL A 15 5.39 4.39 7.56
N GLU A 16 5.55 3.06 7.58
CA GLU A 16 5.67 2.30 8.84
C GLU A 16 6.94 2.63 9.63
N GLU A 17 8.05 2.94 8.93
CA GLU A 17 9.32 3.32 9.54
C GLU A 17 9.35 4.78 10.01
N HIS A 18 8.43 5.61 9.53
CA HIS A 18 8.35 7.03 9.88
C HIS A 18 7.81 7.24 11.31
N ASP A 19 8.55 7.98 12.12
CA ASP A 19 8.09 8.46 13.43
C ASP A 19 7.30 9.76 13.26
N ILE A 20 6.02 9.75 13.65
CA ILE A 20 5.12 10.91 13.60
C ILE A 20 5.65 12.08 14.46
N GLY A 21 6.57 11.80 15.41
CA GLY A 21 7.25 12.81 16.24
C GLY A 21 8.52 13.41 15.64
N ASP A 22 8.96 12.97 14.46
CA ASP A 22 10.18 13.47 13.83
C ASP A 22 9.99 14.90 13.26
N PRO A 23 10.87 15.87 13.59
CA PRO A 23 10.87 17.18 12.94
C PRO A 23 11.13 17.12 11.43
N GLU A 24 11.74 16.06 10.90
CA GLU A 24 11.79 15.79 9.46
C GLU A 24 10.50 15.08 9.03
N SER A 25 9.46 15.87 8.77
CA SER A 25 8.15 15.37 8.34
C SER A 25 8.24 14.64 7.00
N LEU A 26 7.84 13.37 6.94
CA LEU A 26 7.68 12.68 5.67
C LEU A 26 6.52 13.34 4.91
N GLU A 27 6.78 13.71 3.65
CA GLU A 27 5.80 14.34 2.77
C GLU A 27 5.73 13.61 1.43
N TYR A 28 4.50 13.44 0.94
CA TYR A 28 4.27 13.03 -0.44
C TYR A 28 3.53 14.15 -1.17
N GLU A 29 4.17 14.69 -2.20
CA GLU A 29 3.59 15.70 -3.08
C GLU A 29 3.47 15.18 -4.51
N VAL A 30 2.35 15.51 -5.15
CA VAL A 30 2.14 15.35 -6.58
C VAL A 30 1.76 16.70 -7.17
N SER A 31 2.60 17.20 -8.07
CA SER A 31 2.35 18.44 -8.81
C SER A 31 2.50 18.21 -10.32
N PRO A 32 1.98 19.12 -11.17
CA PRO A 32 2.16 19.03 -12.62
C PRO A 32 3.62 19.03 -13.07
N ASP A 33 4.48 19.69 -12.30
CA ASP A 33 5.89 19.92 -12.63
C ASP A 33 6.81 18.82 -12.05
N GLU A 34 6.36 18.09 -11.02
CA GLU A 34 7.13 17.04 -10.36
C GLU A 34 6.38 15.71 -10.30
N PHE A 35 6.84 14.75 -11.10
CA PHE A 35 6.21 13.44 -11.22
C PHE A 35 6.90 12.40 -10.32
N SER A 36 6.34 12.17 -9.14
CA SER A 36 6.76 11.06 -8.27
C SER A 36 5.77 9.90 -8.35
N ILE A 37 6.22 8.75 -8.87
CA ILE A 37 5.43 7.51 -8.89
C ILE A 37 5.10 7.08 -7.44
N LYS A 38 6.04 7.28 -6.51
CA LYS A 38 5.88 6.93 -5.11
C LYS A 38 4.80 7.81 -4.46
N ALA A 39 4.87 9.12 -4.65
CA ALA A 39 3.89 10.05 -4.09
C ALA A 39 2.48 9.79 -4.63
N GLN A 40 2.33 9.50 -5.94
CA GLN A 40 1.02 9.15 -6.51
C GLN A 40 0.41 7.89 -5.88
N HIS A 41 1.22 6.88 -5.56
CA HIS A 41 0.73 5.69 -4.85
C HIS A 41 0.40 6.01 -3.40
N ALA A 42 1.19 6.83 -2.71
CA ALA A 42 0.90 7.28 -1.35
C ALA A 42 -0.42 8.04 -1.27
N ILE A 43 -0.64 9.01 -2.17
CA ILE A 43 -1.90 9.75 -2.28
C ILE A 43 -3.09 8.82 -2.56
N LEU A 44 -2.91 7.81 -3.41
CA LEU A 44 -3.95 6.81 -3.67
C LEU A 44 -4.26 5.97 -2.42
N LEU A 45 -3.24 5.53 -1.69
CA LEU A 45 -3.38 4.76 -0.44
C LEU A 45 -4.07 5.59 0.65
N TRP A 46 -3.74 6.87 0.76
CA TRP A 46 -4.40 7.81 1.65
C TRP A 46 -5.87 8.01 1.32
N LYS A 47 -6.19 8.32 0.06
CA LYS A 47 -7.58 8.48 -0.40
C LYS A 47 -8.42 7.21 -0.28
N SER A 48 -7.78 6.03 -0.21
CA SER A 48 -8.44 4.75 -0.01
C SER A 48 -8.45 4.27 1.46
N GLY A 49 -7.93 5.08 2.38
CA GLY A 49 -7.99 4.81 3.82
C GLY A 49 -6.93 3.85 4.35
N PHE A 50 -5.89 3.52 3.58
CA PHE A 50 -4.74 2.74 4.05
C PHE A 50 -3.70 3.60 4.76
N LEU A 51 -3.67 4.90 4.45
CA LEU A 51 -2.87 5.89 5.17
C LEU A 51 -3.79 6.94 5.81
N THR A 52 -3.32 7.53 6.91
CA THR A 52 -3.81 8.79 7.48
C THR A 52 -2.69 9.82 7.46
N GLY A 53 -2.98 11.08 7.79
CA GLY A 53 -2.02 12.18 7.80
C GLY A 53 -2.71 13.54 7.68
N PHE A 54 -1.93 14.61 7.54
CA PHE A 54 -2.46 15.95 7.33
C PHE A 54 -2.58 16.25 5.83
N ASP A 55 -3.79 16.65 5.42
CA ASP A 55 -4.07 17.09 4.06
C ASP A 55 -3.46 18.48 3.84
N ALA A 56 -2.51 18.59 2.91
CA ALA A 56 -1.88 19.83 2.49
C ALA A 56 -2.18 20.16 1.01
N THR A 57 -3.23 19.54 0.45
CA THR A 57 -3.68 19.76 -0.92
C THR A 57 -4.11 21.21 -1.15
N ASP A 58 -3.71 21.77 -2.29
CA ASP A 58 -4.14 23.09 -2.76
C ASP A 58 -4.57 23.05 -4.24
N LEU A 59 -4.74 24.22 -4.87
CA LEU A 59 -5.20 24.31 -6.26
C LEU A 59 -4.19 23.79 -7.30
N SER A 60 -2.92 23.67 -6.91
CA SER A 60 -1.79 23.34 -7.79
C SER A 60 -1.16 21.99 -7.50
N ARG A 61 -1.37 21.42 -6.31
CA ARG A 61 -0.75 20.15 -5.89
C ARG A 61 -1.65 19.35 -4.94
N GLU A 62 -1.48 18.03 -4.97
CA GLU A 62 -1.99 17.14 -3.93
C GLU A 62 -0.84 16.75 -3.00
N ALA A 63 -1.03 16.93 -1.69
CA ALA A 63 0.04 16.71 -0.73
C ALA A 63 -0.48 16.08 0.57
N LEU A 64 0.31 15.14 1.10
CA LEU A 64 0.08 14.44 2.35
C LEU A 64 1.30 14.59 3.27
N LEU A 65 1.09 15.17 4.45
CA LEU A 65 2.13 15.40 5.45
C LEU A 65 1.98 14.44 6.64
N ASN A 66 3.11 14.01 7.20
CA ASN A 66 3.20 13.09 8.33
C ASN A 66 2.25 11.89 8.17
N PRO A 67 2.39 11.13 7.08
CA PRO A 67 1.56 9.97 6.85
C PRO A 67 1.80 8.93 7.96
N ALA A 68 0.74 8.21 8.30
CA ALA A 68 0.81 7.04 9.18
C ALA A 68 -0.08 5.93 8.63
N LEU A 69 0.25 4.67 8.95
CA LEU A 69 -0.57 3.54 8.56
C LEU A 69 -1.89 3.51 9.35
N THR A 70 -2.98 3.19 8.68
CA THR A 70 -4.20 2.73 9.36
C THR A 70 -4.06 1.25 9.70
N TRP A 71 -5.03 0.69 10.44
CA TRP A 71 -5.05 -0.76 10.69
C TRP A 71 -5.10 -1.56 9.39
N GLU A 72 -5.94 -1.13 8.44
CA GLU A 72 -6.01 -1.70 7.10
C GLU A 72 -4.69 -1.56 6.34
N GLY A 73 -3.96 -0.46 6.54
CA GLY A 73 -2.62 -0.24 6.00
C GLY A 73 -1.62 -1.28 6.50
N HIS A 74 -1.59 -1.55 7.80
CA HIS A 74 -0.75 -2.60 8.39
C HIS A 74 -1.11 -3.99 7.87
N GLU A 75 -2.40 -4.36 7.85
CA GLU A 75 -2.86 -5.65 7.34
C GLU A 75 -2.46 -5.89 5.87
N LEU A 76 -2.55 -4.84 5.05
CA LEU A 76 -2.10 -4.90 3.67
C LEU A 76 -0.58 -5.09 3.59
N LEU A 77 0.19 -4.30 4.34
CA LEU A 77 1.65 -4.39 4.36
C LEU A 77 2.13 -5.78 4.80
N ASP A 78 1.53 -6.36 5.85
CA ASP A 78 1.85 -7.71 6.32
C ASP A 78 1.60 -8.78 5.25
N THR A 79 0.49 -8.65 4.51
CA THR A 79 0.18 -9.53 3.37
C THR A 79 1.26 -9.43 2.28
N LEU A 80 1.69 -8.20 1.94
CA LEU A 80 2.68 -7.94 0.90
C LEU A 80 4.11 -8.33 1.31
N ARG A 81 4.43 -8.24 2.61
CA ARG A 81 5.75 -8.56 3.20
C ARG A 81 5.96 -10.07 3.34
N SER A 82 4.88 -10.84 3.57
CA SER A 82 4.95 -12.28 3.67
C SER A 82 5.13 -12.93 2.29
N LYS A 83 6.39 -13.28 1.96
CA LYS A 83 6.74 -13.95 0.70
C LYS A 83 5.84 -15.16 0.36
N PRO A 84 5.61 -16.16 1.25
CA PRO A 84 4.78 -17.31 0.89
C PRO A 84 3.32 -16.93 0.61
N ILE A 85 2.76 -15.98 1.36
CA ILE A 85 1.38 -15.51 1.16
C ILE A 85 1.30 -14.73 -0.15
N TRP A 86 2.21 -13.77 -0.37
CA TRP A 86 2.20 -12.94 -1.57
C TRP A 86 2.44 -13.73 -2.86
N ASP A 87 3.33 -14.73 -2.83
CA ASP A 87 3.55 -15.63 -3.96
C ASP A 87 2.27 -16.43 -4.30
N GLU A 88 1.53 -16.91 -3.29
CA GLU A 88 0.26 -17.62 -3.51
C GLU A 88 -0.86 -16.68 -4.00
N VAL A 89 -0.91 -15.43 -3.52
CA VAL A 89 -1.81 -14.39 -4.03
C VAL A 89 -1.57 -14.15 -5.52
N LYS A 90 -0.32 -13.89 -5.91
CA LYS A 90 0.06 -13.66 -7.32
C LYS A 90 -0.25 -14.87 -8.19
N LYS A 91 0.05 -16.08 -7.70
CA LYS A 91 -0.24 -17.34 -8.40
C LYS A 91 -1.74 -17.51 -8.63
N THR A 92 -2.55 -17.38 -7.58
CA THR A 92 -4.00 -17.53 -7.66
C THR A 92 -4.63 -16.49 -8.58
N ALA A 93 -4.22 -15.23 -8.46
CA ALA A 93 -4.68 -14.16 -9.34
C ALA A 93 -4.39 -14.45 -10.81
N LYS A 94 -3.16 -14.86 -11.12
CA LYS A 94 -2.74 -15.22 -12.48
C LYS A 94 -3.51 -16.43 -13.02
N THR A 95 -3.66 -17.49 -12.23
CA THR A 95 -4.36 -18.72 -12.65
C THR A 95 -5.85 -18.49 -12.88
N LYS A 96 -6.49 -17.62 -12.09
CA LYS A 96 -7.93 -17.34 -12.17
C LYS A 96 -8.27 -16.12 -13.04
N GLY A 97 -7.27 -15.43 -13.61
CA GLY A 97 -7.47 -14.21 -14.39
C GLY A 97 -8.04 -13.05 -13.58
N ILE A 98 -7.75 -12.99 -12.27
CA ILE A 98 -8.24 -11.95 -11.37
C ILE A 98 -7.26 -10.77 -11.40
N GLU A 99 -7.77 -9.58 -11.67
CA GLU A 99 -6.99 -8.36 -11.50
C GLU A 99 -6.80 -8.04 -10.01
N LEU A 100 -5.58 -7.67 -9.64
CA LEU A 100 -5.25 -7.33 -8.26
C LEU A 100 -5.77 -5.92 -7.92
N SER A 101 -7.01 -5.80 -7.47
CA SER A 101 -7.53 -4.66 -6.69
C SER A 101 -7.16 -4.79 -5.20
N PHE A 102 -7.32 -3.74 -4.39
CA PHE A 102 -7.13 -3.85 -2.93
C PHE A 102 -8.04 -4.91 -2.31
N GLU A 103 -9.32 -4.91 -2.69
CA GLU A 103 -10.29 -5.93 -2.27
C GLU A 103 -9.89 -7.33 -2.74
N ALA A 104 -9.40 -7.46 -3.97
CA ALA A 104 -8.91 -8.74 -4.48
C ALA A 104 -7.68 -9.23 -3.69
N VAL A 105 -6.72 -8.34 -3.41
CA VAL A 105 -5.54 -8.68 -2.59
C VAL A 105 -5.95 -9.09 -1.18
N LYS A 106 -6.90 -8.40 -0.55
CA LYS A 106 -7.43 -8.77 0.77
C LYS A 106 -8.10 -10.15 0.76
N ALA A 107 -8.97 -10.40 -0.22
CA ALA A 107 -9.66 -11.68 -0.35
C ALA A 107 -8.69 -12.83 -0.66
N LEU A 108 -7.78 -12.62 -1.60
CA LEU A 108 -6.77 -13.61 -1.97
C LEU A 108 -5.75 -13.83 -0.86
N GLY A 109 -5.38 -12.80 -0.10
CA GLY A 109 -4.48 -12.89 1.05
C GLY A 109 -5.04 -13.80 2.13
N LYS A 110 -6.33 -13.66 2.47
CA LYS A 110 -7.03 -14.58 3.39
C LYS A 110 -7.06 -16.01 2.87
N ALA A 111 -7.33 -16.19 1.58
CA ALA A 111 -7.33 -17.51 0.95
C ALA A 111 -5.93 -18.14 0.93
N ALA A 112 -4.90 -17.35 0.63
CA ALA A 112 -3.50 -17.76 0.62
C ALA A 112 -3.04 -18.17 2.02
N LEU A 113 -3.37 -17.40 3.06
CA LEU A 113 -3.09 -17.74 4.45
C LEU A 113 -3.73 -19.09 4.82
N ALA A 114 -5.01 -19.30 4.50
CA ALA A 114 -5.68 -20.58 4.75
C ALA A 114 -5.03 -21.74 3.97
N HIS A 115 -4.61 -21.51 2.73
CA HIS A 115 -3.90 -22.51 1.94
C HIS A 115 -2.55 -22.89 2.55
N VAL A 116 -1.77 -21.91 2.99
CA VAL A 116 -0.46 -22.15 3.64
C VAL A 116 -0.63 -22.92 4.96
N LEU A 117 -1.63 -22.58 5.77
CA LEU A 117 -1.91 -23.27 7.03
C LEU A 117 -2.33 -24.74 6.83
N THR A 118 -3.06 -25.05 5.75
CA THR A 118 -3.53 -26.41 5.45
C THR A 118 -2.53 -27.25 4.65
N SER A 119 -1.63 -26.60 3.90
CA SER A 119 -0.61 -27.28 3.08
C SER A 119 0.71 -27.52 3.81
N GLY A 120 0.85 -26.96 5.03
CA GLY A 120 1.98 -27.17 5.93
C GLY A 120 1.78 -28.30 6.96
N ALA A 121 0.79 -29.18 6.76
CA ALA A 121 0.52 -30.36 7.59
C ALA A 121 0.80 -31.66 6.81
#